data_AF-A0A951X4Z8-F1
#
_entry.id   AF-A0A951X4Z8-F1
#
_cell.length_a   1.000
_cell.length_b   1.000
_cell.length_c   1.000
_cell.angle_alpha   90.00
_cell.angle_beta   90.00
_cell.angle_gamma   90.00
#
_symmetry.space_group_name_H-M   'P 1'
#
loop_
_entity.id
_entity.type
_entity.pdbx_description
1 polymer ?
#
loop_
_entity_poly.entity_id
_entity_poly.type
_entity_poly.pdbx_seq_one_letter_code
_entity_poly.pdbx_strand_id
1 'polypeptide(L)' 'IVHQSDDAFSFNVTRCRYAELYQALGIPELGAVMSCNRDWSLIQGFNPDIELERMQTIMQGAPYCDFRYRRRQPIDLEES' A
#
# COMPACT_ATOMS: atom_id res chain seq x y z
N ILE A 1 -0.80 6.27 -13.05
CA ILE A 1 -1.25 7.19 -11.99
C ILE A 1 -2.75 7.37 -12.15
N VAL A 2 -3.51 7.41 -11.05
CA VAL A 2 -4.98 7.55 -11.06
C VAL A 2 -5.40 8.91 -10.54
N HIS A 3 -4.70 9.46 -9.54
CA HIS A 3 -4.97 10.79 -9.00
C HIS A 3 -3.68 11.41 -8.44
N GLN A 4 -3.53 12.73 -8.58
CA GLN A 4 -2.40 13.48 -8.06
C GLN A 4 -2.83 14.92 -7.73
N SER A 5 -2.54 15.35 -6.51
CA SER A 5 -2.70 16.72 -6.00
C SER A 5 -1.62 17.01 -4.97
N ASP A 6 -1.64 18.19 -4.36
CA ASP A 6 -0.69 18.57 -3.31
C ASP A 6 -0.83 17.70 -2.04
N ASP A 7 -2.04 17.20 -1.78
CA ASP A 7 -2.36 16.43 -0.56
C ASP A 7 -2.53 14.92 -0.80
N ALA A 8 -2.56 14.47 -2.05
CA ALA A 8 -2.82 13.07 -2.36
C ALA A 8 -2.10 12.57 -3.62
N PHE A 9 -1.68 11.30 -3.57
CA PHE A 9 -1.07 10.61 -4.70
C PHE A 9 -1.56 9.17 -4.77
N SER A 10 -2.21 8.81 -5.88
CA SER A 10 -2.84 7.51 -6.07
C SER A 10 -2.41 6.86 -7.37
N PHE A 11 -2.05 5.59 -7.32
CA PHE A 11 -1.70 4.83 -8.51
C PHE A 11 -2.00 3.34 -8.34
N ASN A 12 -2.08 2.67 -9.49
CA ASN A 12 -2.27 1.23 -9.55
C ASN A 12 -0.97 0.58 -10.04
N VAL A 13 -0.53 -0.45 -9.34
CA VAL A 13 0.54 -1.34 -9.79
C VAL A 13 -0.13 -2.49 -10.53
N THR A 14 0.13 -2.60 -11.84
CA THR A 14 -0.46 -3.64 -12.70
C THR A 14 0.46 -4.84 -12.92
N ARG A 15 1.69 -4.80 -12.41
CA ARG A 15 2.63 -5.92 -12.42
C ARG A 15 3.48 -5.92 -11.16
N CYS A 16 3.53 -7.06 -10.45
CA CYS A 16 4.23 -7.19 -9.18
C CYS A 16 5.27 -8.32 -9.24
N ARG A 17 6.57 -7.97 -9.21
CA ARG A 17 7.66 -8.96 -9.19
C ARG A 17 7.70 -9.80 -7.90
N TYR A 18 7.21 -9.27 -6.79
CA TYR A 18 7.08 -10.05 -5.56
C TYR A 18 6.02 -11.15 -5.73
N ALA A 19 4.85 -10.83 -6.28
CA ALA A 19 3.81 -11.83 -6.54
C ALA A 19 4.32 -12.93 -7.50
N GLU A 20 5.00 -12.53 -8.59
CA GLU A 20 5.65 -13.47 -9.51
C GLU A 20 6.66 -14.39 -8.78
N LEU A 21 7.49 -13.83 -7.88
CA LEU A 21 8.49 -14.57 -7.12
C LEU A 21 7.87 -15.61 -6.18
N TYR A 22 6.94 -15.22 -5.30
CA TYR A 22 6.35 -16.15 -4.34
C TYR A 22 5.51 -17.24 -5.04
N GLN A 23 4.86 -16.90 -6.15
CA GLN A 23 4.21 -17.90 -7.00
C GLN A 23 5.20 -18.91 -7.60
N ALA A 24 6.33 -18.43 -8.13
CA ALA A 24 7.37 -19.30 -8.70
C ALA A 24 8.05 -20.20 -7.66
N LEU A 25 8.13 -19.74 -6.40
CA LEU A 25 8.63 -20.53 -5.27
C LEU A 25 7.62 -21.54 -4.72
N GLY A 26 6.36 -21.52 -5.18
CA GLY A 26 5.31 -22.41 -4.70
C GLY A 26 4.80 -22.09 -3.29
N ILE A 27 5.03 -20.87 -2.81
CA ILE A 27 4.66 -20.39 -1.46
C ILE A 27 3.95 -19.02 -1.53
N PRO A 28 2.90 -18.85 -2.36
CA PRO A 28 2.21 -17.56 -2.54
C PRO A 28 1.62 -16.99 -1.24
N GLU A 29 1.23 -17.85 -0.30
CA GLU A 29 0.64 -17.48 0.99
C GLU A 29 1.58 -16.63 1.86
N LEU A 30 2.89 -16.76 1.69
CA LEU A 30 3.87 -15.98 2.45
C LEU A 30 4.11 -14.57 1.87
N GLY A 31 3.74 -14.35 0.62
CA GLY A 31 4.08 -13.11 -0.08
C GLY A 31 3.43 -11.87 0.52
N ALA A 32 2.20 -11.97 1.03
CA ALA A 32 1.51 -10.86 1.67
C ALA A 32 2.23 -10.40 2.95
N VAL A 33 2.56 -11.36 3.83
CA VAL A 33 3.23 -11.11 5.10
C VAL A 33 4.65 -10.56 4.88
N MET A 34 5.41 -11.19 3.98
CA MET A 34 6.83 -10.89 3.81
C MET A 34 7.10 -9.69 2.91
N SER A 35 6.17 -9.34 2.01
CA SER A 35 6.41 -8.29 1.03
C SER A 35 5.37 -7.18 0.98
N CYS A 36 4.08 -7.46 1.09
CA CYS A 36 3.07 -6.41 0.99
C CYS A 36 2.92 -5.63 2.30
N ASN A 37 2.92 -6.31 3.44
CA ASN A 37 2.59 -5.70 4.73
C ASN A 37 3.64 -4.70 5.23
N ARG A 38 4.89 -4.80 4.74
CA ARG A 38 5.95 -3.85 5.11
C ARG A 38 5.66 -2.42 4.66
N ASP A 39 4.82 -2.23 3.64
CA ASP A 39 4.60 -0.91 3.04
C ASP A 39 3.99 0.08 4.04
N TRP A 40 3.14 -0.38 4.97
CA TRP A 40 2.58 0.49 6.01
C TRP A 40 3.67 0.99 6.98
N SER A 41 4.50 0.07 7.50
CA SER A 41 5.60 0.43 8.39
C SER A 41 6.66 1.28 7.70
N LEU A 42 6.94 1.00 6.41
CA LEU A 42 7.86 1.80 5.60
C LEU A 42 7.41 3.26 5.54
N ILE A 43 6.12 3.49 5.28
CA ILE A 43 5.58 4.85 5.11
C ILE A 43 5.52 5.60 6.43
N GLN A 44 5.10 4.93 7.50
CA GLN A 44 5.16 5.48 8.86
C GLN A 44 6.58 5.93 9.24
N GLY A 45 7.60 5.13 8.90
CA GLY A 45 9.00 5.47 9.16
C GLY A 45 9.58 6.52 8.20
N PHE A 46 9.07 6.62 6.97
CA PHE A 46 9.53 7.58 5.96
C PHE A 46 9.01 8.99 6.21
N ASN A 47 7.71 9.12 6.50
CA ASN A 47 7.08 10.39 6.85
C ASN A 47 5.79 10.15 7.68
N PRO A 48 5.76 10.53 8.97
CA PRO A 48 4.61 10.28 9.85
C PRO A 48 3.37 11.11 9.48
N ASP A 49 3.52 12.15 8.65
CA ASP A 49 2.43 13.00 8.16
C ASP A 49 1.79 12.45 6.88
N ILE A 50 2.17 11.24 6.44
CA ILE A 50 1.60 10.57 5.27
C ILE A 50 0.98 9.25 5.69
N GLU A 51 -0.21 8.98 5.17
CA GLU A 51 -0.91 7.71 5.33
C GLU A 51 -1.00 6.96 4.01
N LEU A 52 -0.93 5.64 4.11
CA LEU A 52 -1.14 4.71 3.00
C LEU A 52 -2.43 3.92 3.24
N GLU A 53 -3.39 4.06 2.33
CA GLU A 53 -4.49 3.12 2.17
C GLU A 53 -4.24 2.22 0.96
N ARG A 54 -4.55 0.94 1.13
CA ARG A 54 -4.54 -0.08 0.07
C ARG A 54 -5.56 -1.15 0.39
N MET A 55 -6.48 -1.39 -0.53
CA MET A 55 -7.62 -2.29 -0.32
C MET A 55 -7.41 -3.65 -1.01
N GLN A 56 -6.59 -3.69 -2.06
CA GLN A 56 -6.36 -4.91 -2.86
C GLN A 56 -4.90 -5.04 -3.29
N THR A 57 -4.49 -6.28 -3.54
CA THR A 57 -3.15 -6.58 -4.05
C THR A 57 -3.19 -7.69 -5.09
N ILE A 58 -2.26 -7.63 -6.06
CA ILE A 58 -2.01 -8.73 -6.99
C ILE A 58 -1.66 -10.02 -6.23
N MET A 59 -0.99 -9.91 -5.07
CA MET A 59 -0.66 -11.05 -4.21
C MET A 59 -1.92 -11.80 -3.71
N GLN A 60 -3.04 -11.10 -3.57
CA GLN A 60 -4.33 -11.67 -3.18
C GLN A 60 -5.20 -12.06 -4.39
N GLY A 61 -4.66 -12.02 -5.61
CA GLY A 61 -5.38 -12.35 -6.84
C GLY A 61 -6.15 -11.19 -7.46
N ALA A 62 -5.98 -9.96 -6.98
CA ALA A 62 -6.60 -8.78 -7.56
C ALA A 62 -5.91 -8.38 -8.90
N PRO A 63 -6.61 -7.68 -9.81
CA PRO A 63 -6.03 -7.24 -11.09
C PRO A 63 -4.91 -6.20 -10.95
N TYR A 64 -4.82 -5.51 -9.81
CA TYR A 64 -3.77 -4.54 -9.50
C TYR A 64 -3.65 -4.34 -7.99
N CYS A 65 -2.53 -3.75 -7.54
CA CYS A 65 -2.44 -3.18 -6.19
C CYS A 65 -2.81 -1.69 -6.23
N ASP A 66 -3.62 -1.22 -5.28
CA ASP A 66 -4.09 0.15 -5.23
C ASP A 66 -3.42 0.99 -4.13
N PHE A 67 -2.35 1.68 -4.48
CA PHE A 67 -1.68 2.57 -3.54
C PHE A 67 -2.39 3.93 -3.50
N ARG A 68 -2.83 4.34 -2.31
CA ARG A 68 -3.52 5.62 -2.06
C ARG A 68 -2.81 6.34 -0.92
N TYR A 69 -1.94 7.26 -1.29
CA TYR A 69 -1.25 8.13 -0.34
C TYR A 69 -2.02 9.42 -0.11
N ARG A 70 -2.09 9.84 1.15
CA ARG A 70 -2.69 11.12 1.56
C ARG A 70 -1.87 11.74 2.68
N ARG A 71 -1.84 13.07 2.77
CA ARG A 71 -1.40 13.72 4.01
C ARG A 71 -2.35 13.35 5.14
N ARG A 72 -1.79 13.00 6.29
CA ARG A 72 -2.55 12.79 7.53
C ARG A 72 -3.20 14.12 7.89
N GLN A 73 -4.52 14.10 8.06
CA GLN A 73 -5.20 15.23 8.68
C GLN A 73 -4.93 15.19 10.19
N PRO A 74 -4.67 16.33 10.84
CA PRO A 74 -4.64 16.40 12.28
C PRO A 74 -5.94 15.80 12.83
N ILE A 75 -5.82 14.91 13.83
CA ILE A 75 -6.98 14.51 14.62
C ILE A 75 -7.25 15.69 15.53
N ASP A 76 -8.24 16.52 15.19
CA ASP A 76 -8.77 17.53 16.10
C ASP A 76 -9.46 16.80 17.26
N LEU A 77 -8.75 16.68 18.38
CA LEU A 77 -9.28 16.20 19.65
C LEU A 77 -10.09 17.31 20.32
N GLU A 78 -11.13 17.83 19.66
CA GLU A 78 -12.14 18.62 20.34
C GLU A 78 -13.29 17.69 20.78
N GLU A 79 -13.40 17.57 22.11
CA GLU A 79 -14.48 16.97 22.92
C GLU A 79 -14.50 15.43 23.03
N SER A 80 -13.77 14.96 24.07
CA SER A 80 -14.11 13.78 24.87
C SER A 80 -15.37 14.01 25.72
#